data_AF-A0A2E9NQM4-F1
#
_entry.id   AF-A0A2E9NQM4-F1
#
_cell.length_a   1.000
_cell.length_b   1.000
_cell.length_c   1.000
_cell.angle_alpha   90.00
_cell.angle_beta   90.00
_cell.angle_gamma   90.00
#
_symmetry.space_group_name_H-M   'P 1'
#
loop_
_entity.id
_entity.type
_entity.pdbx_description
1 polymer ?
#
loop_
_entity_poly.entity_id
_entity_poly.type
_entity_poly.pdbx_seq_one_letter_code
_entity_poly.pdbx_strand_id
1 'polypeptide(L)'
;MCPALAGSICPACCGTKRLGEIACPPDCTYLATARHHPPAVVQRRQEREARFLVPLIHNLSERQHRLFLFVQSVIVRARPSALPPLTDRDVADAAAALAATLETERRGIIYEHHAASLPAQRLEQDLAAAVETHRKNGPASLDRDLVTVLRRTERAARAAAEHLVGGDEAYLDLVEQTLRHVAQQSGADESQPHGAGEAATQPDGAAEPGKTPGSLIVP
;
A
#
# COMPACT_ATOMS: atom_id res chain seq x y z
N MET A 1 -27.16 -3.67 -10.17
CA MET A 1 -26.89 -4.86 -9.35
C MET A 1 -25.45 -4.79 -8.87
N CYS A 2 -25.18 -5.11 -7.60
CA CYS A 2 -23.84 -5.09 -7.02
C CYS A 2 -23.11 -6.39 -7.37
N PRO A 3 -21.94 -6.34 -8.02
CA PRO A 3 -21.20 -7.55 -8.38
C PRO A 3 -20.61 -8.27 -7.16
N ALA A 4 -20.30 -7.54 -6.08
CA ALA A 4 -19.73 -8.10 -4.85
C ALA A 4 -20.76 -8.88 -4.00
N LEU A 5 -22.01 -8.42 -3.99
CA LEU A 5 -23.08 -8.98 -3.15
C LEU A 5 -24.10 -9.79 -3.95
N ALA A 6 -23.92 -9.89 -5.27
CA ALA A 6 -24.87 -10.50 -6.21
C ALA A 6 -26.33 -10.04 -6.01
N GLY A 7 -26.54 -8.76 -5.64
CA GLY A 7 -27.83 -8.24 -5.21
C GLY A 7 -27.99 -6.73 -5.35
N SER A 8 -29.14 -6.18 -4.96
CA SER A 8 -29.38 -4.74 -4.92
C SER A 8 -28.80 -4.13 -3.64
N ILE A 9 -28.19 -2.95 -3.76
CA ILE A 9 -27.71 -2.13 -2.66
C ILE A 9 -27.94 -0.67 -3.06
N CYS A 10 -28.26 0.20 -2.11
CA CYS A 10 -28.45 1.61 -2.43
C CYS A 10 -27.10 2.31 -2.67
N PRO A 11 -27.08 3.42 -3.42
CA PRO A 11 -25.86 4.19 -3.68
C PRO A 11 -25.16 4.66 -2.40
N ALA A 12 -25.92 5.00 -1.35
CA ALA A 12 -25.37 5.42 -0.05
C ALA A 12 -24.63 4.27 0.64
N CYS A 13 -25.25 3.10 0.82
CA CYS A 13 -24.60 1.93 1.41
C CYS A 13 -23.41 1.44 0.57
N CYS A 14 -23.52 1.46 -0.77
CA CYS A 14 -22.41 1.13 -1.66
C CYS A 14 -21.25 2.13 -1.49
N GLY A 15 -21.54 3.44 -1.45
CA GLY A 15 -20.54 4.49 -1.28
C GLY A 15 -19.81 4.42 0.06
N THR A 16 -20.50 4.09 1.14
CA THR A 16 -19.95 4.06 2.50
C THR A 16 -19.21 2.77 2.83
N LYS A 17 -19.68 1.61 2.32
CA LYS A 17 -19.18 0.29 2.75
C LYS A 17 -18.21 -0.37 1.76
N ARG A 18 -18.02 0.17 0.56
CA ARG A 18 -17.09 -0.37 -0.46
C ARG A 18 -15.65 -0.47 0.07
N LEU A 19 -14.93 -1.53 -0.30
CA LEU A 19 -13.51 -1.81 0.05
C LEU A 19 -13.17 -1.89 1.55
N GLY A 20 -14.05 -1.43 2.45
CA GLY A 20 -13.96 -1.64 3.89
C GLY A 20 -14.72 -2.89 4.32
N GLU A 21 -16.06 -2.84 4.26
CA GLU A 21 -16.92 -3.96 4.65
C GLU A 21 -17.32 -4.84 3.46
N ILE A 22 -17.36 -4.27 2.24
CA ILE A 22 -17.74 -4.98 1.02
C ILE A 22 -16.50 -5.24 0.17
N ALA A 23 -16.20 -6.52 -0.09
CA ALA A 23 -15.15 -6.97 -0.99
C ALA A 23 -15.52 -6.66 -2.46
N CYS A 24 -15.42 -5.39 -2.86
CA CYS A 24 -15.75 -4.96 -4.22
C CYS A 24 -14.75 -5.52 -5.23
N PRO A 25 -15.20 -6.17 -6.31
CA PRO A 25 -14.32 -6.65 -7.35
C PRO A 25 -13.76 -5.47 -8.17
N PRO A 26 -12.58 -5.64 -8.82
CA PRO A 26 -11.87 -4.54 -9.48
C PRO A 26 -12.61 -3.98 -10.72
N ASP A 27 -13.49 -4.77 -11.32
CA ASP A 27 -14.34 -4.44 -12.47
C ASP A 27 -15.66 -3.75 -12.09
N CYS A 28 -15.88 -3.46 -10.80
CA CYS A 28 -17.07 -2.75 -10.34
C CYS A 28 -17.12 -1.32 -10.93
N THR A 29 -18.08 -1.06 -11.82
CA THR A 29 -18.25 0.24 -12.50
C THR A 29 -18.49 1.41 -11.54
N TYR A 30 -19.22 1.17 -10.45
CA TYR A 30 -19.42 2.16 -9.38
C TYR A 30 -18.13 2.45 -8.61
N LEU A 31 -17.28 1.44 -8.43
CA LEU A 31 -15.96 1.62 -7.82
C LEU A 31 -15.04 2.42 -8.74
N ALA A 32 -15.03 2.12 -10.04
CA ALA A 32 -14.26 2.87 -11.03
C ALA A 32 -14.69 4.35 -11.08
N THR A 33 -15.99 4.61 -11.22
CA THR A 33 -16.53 5.99 -11.25
C THR A 33 -16.15 6.78 -10.00
N ALA A 34 -16.21 6.14 -8.85
CA ALA A 34 -15.90 6.82 -7.60
C ALA A 34 -14.42 6.87 -7.24
N ARG A 35 -13.54 6.22 -8.00
CA ARG A 35 -12.10 6.52 -8.03
C ARG A 35 -11.84 7.81 -8.81
N HIS A 36 -12.58 8.05 -9.91
CA HIS A 36 -12.48 9.27 -10.70
C HIS A 36 -13.12 10.48 -10.01
N HIS A 37 -14.22 10.28 -9.29
CA HIS A 37 -14.94 11.32 -8.55
C HIS A 37 -15.20 10.89 -7.09
N PRO A 38 -14.17 10.91 -6.23
CA PRO A 38 -14.32 10.51 -4.84
C PRO A 38 -15.25 11.47 -4.10
N PRO A 39 -16.17 10.98 -3.25
CA PRO A 39 -16.98 11.83 -2.39
C PRO A 39 -16.10 12.76 -1.52
N ALA A 40 -16.58 13.95 -1.19
CA ALA A 40 -15.83 14.93 -0.40
C ALA A 40 -15.32 14.38 0.94
N VAL A 41 -16.04 13.44 1.57
CA VAL A 41 -15.61 12.76 2.81
C VAL A 41 -14.37 11.88 2.57
N VAL A 42 -14.33 11.18 1.44
CA VAL A 42 -13.18 10.34 1.03
C VAL A 42 -11.99 11.22 0.66
N GLN A 43 -12.22 12.31 -0.09
CA GLN A 43 -11.16 13.29 -0.42
C GLN A 43 -10.52 13.86 0.85
N ARG A 44 -11.32 14.35 1.79
CA ARG A 44 -10.82 14.89 3.07
C ARG A 44 -10.07 13.85 3.89
N ARG A 45 -10.48 12.57 3.86
CA ARG A 45 -9.75 11.48 4.51
C ARG A 45 -8.39 11.27 3.85
N GLN A 46 -8.34 11.15 2.52
CA GLN A 46 -7.11 11.01 1.76
C GLN A 46 -6.15 12.19 1.95
N GLU A 47 -6.67 13.42 2.00
CA GLU A 47 -5.87 14.63 2.26
C GLU A 47 -5.24 14.59 3.66
N ARG A 48 -5.98 14.15 4.68
CA ARG A 48 -5.46 13.99 6.05
C ARG A 48 -4.39 12.90 6.11
N GLU A 49 -4.67 11.74 5.53
CA GLU A 49 -3.73 10.62 5.44
C GLU A 49 -2.45 11.03 4.69
N ALA A 50 -2.57 11.74 3.56
CA ALA A 50 -1.43 12.25 2.81
C ALA A 50 -0.64 13.29 3.61
N ARG A 51 -1.32 14.22 4.29
CA ARG A 51 -0.68 15.22 5.16
C ARG A 51 0.10 14.57 6.30
N PHE A 52 -0.34 13.41 6.77
CA PHE A 52 0.35 12.63 7.79
C PHE A 52 1.49 11.77 7.20
N LEU A 53 1.27 11.09 6.08
CA LEU A 53 2.22 10.16 5.46
C LEU A 53 3.38 10.86 4.75
N VAL A 54 3.13 11.92 3.99
CA VAL A 54 4.16 12.58 3.17
C VAL A 54 5.35 12.99 4.03
N PRO A 55 5.17 13.64 5.21
CA PRO A 55 6.27 13.95 6.10
C PRO A 55 6.91 12.74 6.78
N LEU A 56 6.43 11.50 6.62
CA LEU A 56 7.06 10.29 7.16
C LEU A 56 7.98 9.60 6.16
N ILE A 57 7.72 9.78 4.88
CA ILE A 57 8.56 9.21 3.82
C ILE A 57 9.53 10.25 3.25
N HIS A 58 9.19 11.53 3.29
CA HIS A 58 10.06 12.60 2.80
C HIS A 58 11.40 12.66 3.56
N ASN A 59 12.48 13.09 2.92
CA ASN A 59 13.85 13.18 3.48
C ASN A 59 14.46 11.83 3.95
N LEU A 60 13.91 10.69 3.55
CA LEU A 60 14.58 9.40 3.72
C LEU A 60 15.47 9.12 2.51
N SER A 61 16.69 8.64 2.73
CA SER A 61 17.50 8.08 1.65
C SER A 61 16.79 6.88 1.00
N GLU A 62 17.18 6.47 -0.20
CA GLU A 62 16.60 5.30 -0.87
C GLU A 62 16.69 4.04 0.00
N ARG A 63 17.83 3.85 0.68
CA ARG A 63 18.03 2.75 1.63
C ARG A 63 17.10 2.86 2.84
N GLN A 64 16.95 4.05 3.42
CA GLN A 64 16.04 4.27 4.54
C GLN A 64 14.57 4.08 4.14
N HIS A 65 14.18 4.47 2.93
CA HIS A 65 12.86 4.21 2.39
C HIS A 65 12.57 2.71 2.31
N ARG A 66 13.49 1.91 1.76
CA ARG A 66 13.35 0.45 1.70
C ARG A 66 13.22 -0.17 3.09
N LEU A 67 14.06 0.27 4.04
CA LEU A 67 13.98 -0.18 5.43
C LEU A 67 12.68 0.25 6.12
N PHE A 68 12.18 1.45 5.82
CA PHE A 68 10.90 1.92 6.35
C PHE A 68 9.75 1.02 5.89
N LEU A 69 9.65 0.75 4.59
CA LEU A 69 8.63 -0.16 4.05
C LEU A 69 8.79 -1.58 4.59
N PHE A 70 10.02 -2.05 4.79
CA PHE A 70 10.31 -3.33 5.42
C PHE A 70 9.81 -3.39 6.87
N VAL A 71 10.14 -2.40 7.70
CA VAL A 71 9.65 -2.33 9.09
C VAL A 71 8.12 -2.30 9.11
N GLN A 72 7.50 -1.52 8.22
CA GLN A 72 6.04 -1.49 8.08
C GLN A 72 5.44 -2.84 7.72
N SER A 73 6.08 -3.61 6.83
CA SER A 73 5.57 -4.93 6.41
C SER A 73 5.65 -5.96 7.54
N VAL A 74 6.68 -5.90 8.39
CA VAL A 74 6.79 -6.73 9.60
C VAL A 74 5.65 -6.43 10.57
N ILE A 75 5.36 -5.15 10.82
CA ILE A 75 4.26 -4.71 11.70
C ILE A 75 2.91 -5.23 11.20
N VAL A 76 2.61 -5.02 9.92
CA VAL A 76 1.34 -5.48 9.32
C VAL A 76 1.23 -7.00 9.33
N ARG A 77 2.34 -7.74 9.15
CA ARG A 77 2.36 -9.20 9.22
C ARG A 77 2.10 -9.72 10.63
N ALA A 78 2.54 -9.01 11.67
CA ALA A 78 2.33 -9.40 13.06
C ALA A 78 0.88 -9.15 13.54
N ARG A 79 0.18 -8.17 12.96
CA ARG A 79 -1.17 -7.74 13.36
C ARG A 79 -2.20 -8.88 13.47
N PRO A 80 -2.39 -9.78 12.48
CA PRO A 80 -3.45 -10.78 12.53
C PRO A 80 -3.27 -11.84 13.63
N SER A 81 -2.03 -12.08 14.07
CA SER A 81 -1.68 -13.05 15.11
C SER A 81 -1.63 -12.47 16.52
N ALA A 82 -1.85 -11.15 16.68
CA ALA A 82 -1.71 -10.47 17.95
C ALA A 82 -2.85 -10.80 18.92
N LEU A 83 -2.48 -11.27 20.12
CA LEU A 83 -3.41 -11.60 21.21
C LEU A 83 -2.83 -11.11 22.56
N PRO A 84 -3.35 -10.03 23.17
CA PRO A 84 -4.39 -9.11 22.67
C PRO A 84 -4.03 -8.39 21.35
N PRO A 85 -5.02 -7.79 20.65
CA PRO A 85 -4.78 -7.01 19.43
C PRO A 85 -3.72 -5.92 19.64
N LEU A 86 -2.92 -5.68 18.60
CA LEU A 86 -1.94 -4.60 18.60
C LEU A 86 -2.63 -3.25 18.50
N THR A 87 -2.15 -2.30 19.29
CA THR A 87 -2.48 -0.87 19.17
C THR A 87 -1.30 -0.07 18.63
N ASP A 88 -1.56 1.15 18.17
CA ASP A 88 -0.54 2.12 17.78
C ASP A 88 0.44 2.40 18.94
N ARG A 89 -0.03 2.33 20.18
CA ARG A 89 0.83 2.47 21.36
C ARG A 89 1.81 1.31 21.52
N ASP A 90 1.36 0.09 21.24
CA ASP A 90 2.24 -1.09 21.26
C ASP A 90 3.29 -1.02 20.15
N VAL A 91 2.89 -0.56 18.95
CA VAL A 91 3.83 -0.31 17.84
C VAL A 91 4.87 0.73 18.22
N ALA A 92 4.45 1.84 18.83
CA ALA A 92 5.35 2.89 19.28
C ALA A 92 6.36 2.36 20.31
N ASP A 93 5.89 1.58 21.28
CA ASP A 93 6.72 1.06 22.37
C ASP A 93 7.73 0.01 21.87
N ALA A 94 7.29 -0.93 21.02
CA ALA A 94 8.17 -1.92 20.39
C ALA A 94 9.27 -1.27 19.54
N ALA A 95 8.90 -0.29 18.70
CA ALA A 95 9.86 0.44 17.87
C ALA A 95 10.84 1.28 18.71
N ALA A 96 10.35 1.87 19.81
CA ALA A 96 11.17 2.65 20.74
C ALA A 96 12.21 1.78 21.47
N ALA A 97 11.79 0.62 21.97
CA ALA A 97 12.64 -0.34 22.66
C ALA A 97 13.76 -0.84 21.73
N LEU A 98 13.40 -1.32 20.53
CA LEU A 98 14.40 -1.80 19.57
C LEU A 98 15.35 -0.67 19.10
N ALA A 99 14.84 0.54 18.87
CA ALA A 99 15.70 1.67 18.52
C ALA A 99 16.71 1.99 19.65
N ALA A 100 16.28 1.95 20.91
CA ALA A 100 17.15 2.17 22.06
C ALA A 100 18.23 1.09 22.17
N THR A 101 17.88 -0.19 21.98
CA THR A 101 18.84 -1.31 21.94
C THR A 101 19.88 -1.13 20.84
N LEU A 102 19.48 -0.76 19.62
CA LEU A 102 20.44 -0.50 18.54
C LEU A 102 21.30 0.75 18.82
N GLU A 103 20.77 1.77 19.51
CA GLU A 103 21.53 2.96 19.89
C GLU A 103 22.59 2.66 20.97
N THR A 104 22.29 1.81 21.95
CA THR A 104 23.25 1.38 22.99
C THR A 104 24.32 0.46 22.41
N GLU A 105 23.95 -0.50 21.58
CA GLU A 105 24.89 -1.39 20.89
C GLU A 105 25.90 -0.60 20.05
N ARG A 106 25.43 0.41 19.30
CA ARG A 106 26.30 1.28 18.50
C ARG A 106 27.31 2.08 19.32
N ARG A 107 27.09 2.24 20.63
CA ARG A 107 28.02 2.87 21.58
C ARG A 107 28.95 1.84 22.25
N GLY A 108 28.85 0.57 21.87
CA GLY A 108 29.62 -0.53 22.46
C GLY A 108 29.03 -1.08 23.76
N ILE A 109 27.77 -0.77 24.07
CA ILE A 109 27.09 -1.23 25.29
C ILE A 109 26.07 -2.31 24.89
N ILE A 110 26.30 -3.54 25.31
CA ILE A 110 25.34 -4.63 25.12
C ILE A 110 24.27 -4.51 26.20
N TYR A 111 23.20 -3.77 25.90
CA TYR A 111 22.04 -3.61 26.77
C TYR A 111 20.77 -3.69 25.92
N GLU A 112 19.87 -4.58 26.32
CA GLU A 112 18.56 -4.78 25.69
C GLU A 112 17.49 -3.99 26.43
N HIS A 113 16.78 -3.13 25.69
CA HIS A 113 15.56 -2.49 26.15
C HIS A 113 14.36 -3.35 25.75
N HIS A 114 13.38 -3.46 26.64
CA HIS A 114 12.14 -4.20 26.38
C HIS A 114 10.92 -3.29 26.41
N ALA A 115 9.97 -3.56 25.52
CA ALA A 115 8.67 -2.91 25.54
C ALA A 115 7.87 -3.27 26.81
N ALA A 116 6.96 -2.40 27.23
CA ALA A 116 6.25 -2.51 28.48
C ALA A 116 5.09 -3.53 28.45
N SER A 117 4.39 -3.64 27.32
CA SER A 117 3.24 -4.54 27.16
C SER A 117 3.62 -5.86 26.49
N LEU A 118 2.87 -6.94 26.77
CA LEU A 118 3.08 -8.24 26.11
C LEU A 118 2.89 -8.18 24.58
N PRO A 119 1.86 -7.52 24.01
CA PRO A 119 1.76 -7.34 22.57
C PRO A 119 2.97 -6.60 21.99
N ALA A 120 3.44 -5.54 22.65
CA ALA A 120 4.58 -4.78 22.20
C ALA A 120 5.88 -5.59 22.26
N GLN A 121 6.11 -6.39 23.32
CA GLN A 121 7.28 -7.27 23.42
C GLN A 121 7.33 -8.32 22.31
N ARG A 122 6.17 -8.89 21.93
CA ARG A 122 6.11 -9.84 20.80
C ARG A 122 6.46 -9.16 19.48
N LEU A 123 5.89 -7.98 19.25
CA LEU A 123 6.21 -7.18 18.06
C LEU A 123 7.69 -6.75 18.04
N GLU A 124 8.26 -6.39 19.18
CA GLU A 124 9.68 -6.08 19.35
C GLU A 124 10.55 -7.28 18.95
N GLN A 125 10.20 -8.49 19.39
CA GLN A 125 10.90 -9.72 19.01
C GLN A 125 10.82 -10.00 17.51
N ASP A 126 9.64 -9.85 16.91
CA ASP A 126 9.45 -10.02 15.46
C ASP A 126 10.29 -9.00 14.67
N LEU A 127 10.29 -7.74 15.11
CA LEU A 127 11.11 -6.68 14.52
C LEU A 127 12.60 -6.96 14.69
N ALA A 128 13.05 -7.36 15.88
CA ALA A 128 14.44 -7.66 16.17
C ALA A 128 14.96 -8.82 15.28
N ALA A 129 14.20 -9.91 15.18
CA ALA A 129 14.54 -11.04 14.32
C ALA A 129 14.63 -10.64 12.83
N ALA A 130 13.68 -9.82 12.37
CA ALA A 130 13.65 -9.32 11.01
C ALA A 130 14.83 -8.38 10.72
N VAL A 131 15.13 -7.46 11.63
CA VAL A 131 16.26 -6.51 11.53
C VAL A 131 17.60 -7.24 11.52
N GLU A 132 17.78 -8.23 12.40
CA GLU A 132 19.03 -8.99 12.49
C GLU A 132 19.36 -9.72 11.17
N THR A 133 18.33 -10.19 10.46
CA THR A 133 18.49 -10.77 9.12
C THR A 133 19.06 -9.76 8.11
N HIS A 134 18.68 -8.49 8.21
CA HIS A 134 19.25 -7.43 7.38
C HIS A 134 20.66 -7.02 7.83
N ARG A 135 20.92 -6.98 9.15
CA ARG A 135 22.25 -6.65 9.69
C ARG A 135 23.32 -7.64 9.25
N LYS A 136 23.03 -8.94 9.29
CA LYS A 136 23.96 -10.00 8.83
C LYS A 136 24.36 -9.87 7.36
N ASN A 137 23.49 -9.33 6.53
CA ASN A 137 23.69 -9.20 5.07
C ASN A 137 24.03 -7.77 4.64
N GLY A 138 24.16 -6.84 5.59
CA GLY A 138 24.22 -5.40 5.34
C GLY A 138 25.54 -4.75 5.72
N PRO A 139 25.78 -3.51 5.26
CA PRO A 139 26.93 -2.73 5.69
C PRO A 139 26.76 -2.26 7.14
N ALA A 140 27.87 -1.98 7.83
CA ALA A 140 27.85 -1.46 9.22
C ALA A 140 27.10 -0.12 9.39
N SER A 141 26.91 0.65 8.31
CA SER A 141 26.11 1.89 8.32
C SER A 141 24.61 1.64 8.47
N LEU A 142 24.16 0.39 8.29
CA LEU A 142 22.75 0.00 8.33
C LEU A 142 22.10 0.29 9.68
N ASP A 143 22.82 0.10 10.79
CA ASP A 143 22.29 0.31 12.15
C ASP A 143 21.82 1.75 12.35
N ARG A 144 22.52 2.74 11.75
CA ARG A 144 22.10 4.14 11.80
C ARG A 144 20.78 4.36 11.07
N ASP A 145 20.60 3.71 9.93
CA ASP A 145 19.38 3.84 9.13
C ASP A 145 18.20 3.13 9.78
N LEU A 146 18.43 1.95 10.36
CA LEU A 146 17.45 1.21 11.15
C LEU A 146 16.96 2.02 12.34
N VAL A 147 17.87 2.60 13.13
CA VAL A 147 17.51 3.51 14.23
C VAL A 147 16.67 4.69 13.72
N THR A 148 17.07 5.30 12.59
CA THR A 148 16.34 6.43 12.00
C THR A 148 14.91 6.04 11.63
N VAL A 149 14.73 4.87 11.02
CA VAL A 149 13.43 4.33 10.62
C VAL A 149 12.58 3.97 11.83
N LEU A 150 13.12 3.23 12.81
CA LEU A 150 12.40 2.82 14.02
C LEU A 150 11.93 4.03 14.83
N ARG A 151 12.78 5.04 15.02
CA ARG A 151 12.39 6.32 15.67
C ARG A 151 11.34 7.10 14.89
N ARG A 152 11.25 6.88 13.58
CA ARG A 152 10.24 7.52 12.75
C ARG A 152 8.90 6.78 12.85
N THR A 153 8.93 5.45 12.82
CA THR A 153 7.78 4.58 13.11
C THR A 153 7.22 4.87 14.50
N GLU A 154 8.07 4.96 15.53
CA GLU A 154 7.67 5.32 16.89
C GLU A 154 6.87 6.63 16.92
N ARG A 155 7.45 7.71 16.37
CA ARG A 155 6.82 9.04 16.38
C ARG A 155 5.52 9.06 15.58
N ALA A 156 5.47 8.34 14.46
CA ALA A 156 4.26 8.21 13.66
C ALA A 156 3.15 7.52 14.46
N ALA A 157 3.43 6.35 15.02
CA ALA A 157 2.44 5.59 15.77
C ALA A 157 1.91 6.38 17.00
N ARG A 158 2.77 7.12 17.70
CA ARG A 158 2.33 8.01 18.81
C ARG A 158 1.39 9.14 18.36
N ALA A 159 1.61 9.70 17.18
CA ALA A 159 0.89 10.88 16.69
C ALA A 159 -0.38 10.54 15.89
N ALA A 160 -0.58 9.27 15.53
CA ALA A 160 -1.61 8.85 14.59
C ALA A 160 -3.04 9.17 15.07
N ALA A 161 -3.36 8.85 16.33
CA ALA A 161 -4.70 9.09 16.90
C ALA A 161 -5.13 10.56 16.89
N GLU A 162 -4.19 11.50 16.90
CA GLU A 162 -4.47 12.95 16.85
C GLU A 162 -4.77 13.45 15.43
N HIS A 163 -4.26 12.77 14.40
CA HIS A 163 -4.25 13.25 13.01
C HIS A 163 -5.14 12.42 12.07
N LEU A 164 -5.41 11.18 12.43
CA LEU A 164 -6.09 10.19 11.60
C LEU A 164 -7.40 9.73 12.23
N VAL A 165 -8.23 9.08 11.42
CA VAL A 165 -9.43 8.37 11.88
C VAL A 165 -9.05 6.92 12.13
N GLY A 166 -9.49 6.34 13.25
CA GLY A 166 -9.18 4.94 13.62
C GLY A 166 -8.90 4.74 15.11
N GLY A 167 -8.78 5.82 15.89
CA GLY A 167 -8.54 5.72 17.33
C GLY A 167 -7.16 5.11 17.61
N ASP A 168 -7.13 4.07 18.44
CA ASP A 168 -5.90 3.41 18.90
C ASP A 168 -5.25 2.51 17.82
N GLU A 169 -5.87 2.34 16.65
CA GLU A 169 -5.34 1.53 15.54
C GLU A 169 -5.17 2.34 14.24
N ALA A 170 -5.22 3.67 14.33
CA ALA A 170 -5.23 4.55 13.16
C ALA A 170 -3.94 4.46 12.32
N TYR A 171 -2.78 4.27 12.95
CA TYR A 171 -1.52 4.03 12.27
C TYR A 171 -1.51 2.66 11.59
N LEU A 172 -1.93 1.62 12.31
CA LEU A 172 -2.01 0.26 11.78
C LEU A 172 -2.90 0.18 10.55
N ASP A 173 -4.09 0.79 10.58
CA ASP A 173 -5.02 0.85 9.46
C ASP A 173 -4.42 1.57 8.25
N LEU A 174 -3.77 2.70 8.48
CA LEU A 174 -3.12 3.49 7.44
C LEU A 174 -2.00 2.71 6.75
N VAL A 175 -1.12 2.05 7.53
CA VAL A 175 -0.01 1.27 6.99
C VAL A 175 -0.52 0.05 6.23
N GLU A 176 -1.51 -0.66 6.77
CA GLU A 176 -2.12 -1.82 6.11
C GLU A 176 -2.79 -1.43 4.78
N GLN A 177 -3.53 -0.32 4.76
CA GLN A 177 -4.13 0.20 3.53
C GLN A 177 -3.04 0.62 2.51
N THR A 178 -1.99 1.30 2.98
CA THR A 178 -0.89 1.78 2.12
C THR A 178 -0.13 0.63 1.48
N LEU A 179 0.26 -0.39 2.27
CA LEU A 179 0.97 -1.56 1.75
C LEU A 179 0.11 -2.38 0.77
N ARG A 180 -1.20 -2.51 1.03
CA ARG A 180 -2.14 -3.12 0.08
C ARG A 180 -2.19 -2.35 -1.24
N HIS A 181 -2.22 -1.03 -1.21
CA HIS A 181 -2.21 -0.21 -2.42
C HIS A 181 -0.90 -0.35 -3.21
N VAL A 182 0.25 -0.35 -2.54
CA VAL A 182 1.56 -0.55 -3.19
C VAL A 182 1.61 -1.92 -3.87
N ALA A 183 1.19 -2.99 -3.19
CA ALA A 183 1.15 -4.33 -3.77
C ALA A 183 0.22 -4.43 -5.00
N GLN A 184 -0.94 -3.77 -4.96
CA GLN A 184 -1.88 -3.73 -6.09
C GLN A 184 -1.34 -2.98 -7.30
N GLN A 185 -0.56 -1.90 -7.08
CA GLN A 185 0.06 -1.14 -8.17
C GLN A 185 1.19 -1.94 -8.83
N SER A 186 2.00 -2.65 -8.03
CA SER A 186 3.07 -3.50 -8.57
C SER A 186 2.54 -4.69 -9.38
N GLY A 187 1.41 -5.28 -8.99
CA GLY A 187 0.76 -6.35 -9.77
C GLY A 187 -0.01 -5.87 -11.01
N ALA A 188 -0.41 -4.60 -11.05
CA ALA A 188 -1.10 -4.01 -12.21
C ALA A 188 -0.13 -3.67 -13.37
N ASP A 189 1.15 -3.43 -13.07
CA ASP A 189 2.18 -3.10 -14.05
C ASP A 189 2.55 -4.32 -14.94
N GLU A 190 2.36 -5.55 -14.45
CA GLU A 190 2.55 -6.78 -15.24
C GLU A 190 1.37 -7.12 -16.18
N SER A 191 0.25 -6.39 -16.09
CA SER A 191 -1.00 -6.73 -16.80
C SER A 191 -1.29 -5.86 -18.04
N GLN A 192 -0.36 -5.01 -18.50
CA GLN A 192 -0.50 -4.31 -19.79
C GLN A 192 0.03 -5.18 -20.95
N PRO A 193 -0.85 -5.73 -21.82
CA PRO A 193 -0.38 -6.27 -23.07
C PRO A 193 0.06 -5.10 -23.97
N HIS A 194 1.36 -5.04 -24.29
CA HIS A 194 1.84 -4.27 -25.43
C HIS A 194 1.12 -4.76 -26.68
N GLY A 195 0.17 -3.96 -27.17
CA GLY A 195 -0.59 -4.24 -28.38
C GLY A 195 0.33 -4.41 -29.57
N ALA A 196 0.24 -5.58 -30.19
CA ALA A 196 0.81 -5.87 -31.50
C ALA A 196 0.20 -4.93 -32.55
N GLY A 197 1.06 -4.21 -33.27
CA GLY A 197 0.67 -3.45 -34.46
C GLY A 197 0.20 -4.39 -35.57
N GLU A 198 -0.98 -4.11 -36.08
CA GLU A 198 -1.69 -4.82 -37.14
C GLU A 198 -0.88 -4.97 -38.43
N ALA A 199 -0.82 -6.21 -38.93
CA ALA A 199 -0.62 -6.51 -40.34
C ALA A 199 -1.97 -6.89 -40.94
N ALA A 200 -2.40 -6.19 -41.99
CA ALA A 200 -3.51 -6.61 -42.84
C ALA A 200 -3.07 -6.58 -44.31
N THR A 201 -2.60 -7.74 -44.77
CA THR A 201 -2.40 -8.10 -46.18
C THR A 201 -3.75 -8.57 -46.75
N GLN A 202 -4.23 -7.93 -47.82
CA GLN A 202 -5.37 -8.40 -48.63
C GLN A 202 -4.95 -9.52 -49.59
N PRO A 203 -5.84 -10.49 -49.89
CA PRO A 203 -5.74 -11.31 -51.10
C PRO A 203 -6.85 -11.01 -52.12
N ASP A 204 -6.45 -11.17 -53.39
CA ASP A 204 -7.20 -11.03 -54.64
C ASP A 204 -8.40 -11.98 -54.84
N GLY A 205 -9.33 -11.59 -55.73
CA GLY A 205 -9.74 -12.48 -56.84
C GLY A 205 -11.22 -12.85 -57.07
N ALA A 206 -11.88 -12.09 -57.95
CA ALA A 206 -12.78 -12.47 -59.06
C ALA A 206 -14.18 -13.15 -58.88
N ALA A 207 -15.21 -12.47 -59.43
CA ALA A 207 -16.25 -13.07 -60.31
C ALA A 207 -17.05 -11.97 -61.08
N GLU A 208 -17.12 -12.10 -62.41
CA GLU A 208 -17.94 -11.37 -63.42
C GLU A 208 -19.40 -11.94 -63.53
N PRO A 209 -20.33 -11.53 -64.46
CA PRO A 209 -20.33 -10.45 -65.49
C PRO A 209 -21.63 -9.60 -65.61
N GLY A 210 -21.56 -8.53 -66.42
CA GLY A 210 -22.57 -8.22 -67.46
C GLY A 210 -23.45 -6.98 -67.28
N LYS A 211 -23.25 -5.94 -68.14
CA LYS A 211 -24.27 -5.29 -69.01
C LYS A 211 -23.73 -3.97 -69.63
N THR A 212 -23.57 -3.96 -70.96
CA THR A 212 -23.51 -2.79 -71.88
C THR A 212 -24.84 -2.01 -71.87
N PRO A 213 -25.00 -0.77 -72.38
CA PRO A 213 -24.25 -0.06 -73.45
C PRO A 213 -23.73 1.32 -72.98
N GLY A 214 -22.94 2.12 -73.70
CA GLY A 214 -23.12 2.62 -75.05
C GLY A 214 -22.30 3.91 -75.20
N SER A 215 -21.75 4.08 -76.39
CA SER A 215 -20.92 5.17 -76.91
C SER A 215 -21.35 6.60 -76.51
N LEU A 216 -20.37 7.48 -76.24
CA LEU A 216 -20.20 8.73 -77.00
C LEU A 216 -18.87 9.43 -76.71
N ILE A 217 -18.36 10.02 -77.78
CA ILE A 217 -17.05 10.62 -78.05
C ILE A 217 -17.09 12.13 -77.72
N VAL A 218 -16.05 12.63 -77.03
CA VAL A 218 -15.26 13.91 -77.16
C VAL A 218 -15.98 15.21 -77.62
N PRO A 219 -15.61 16.43 -77.17
CA PRO A 219 -14.44 16.85 -76.36
C PRO A 219 -14.74 17.38 -74.96
#